data_AF-A0A9D7DDL2-F1
#
_entry.id   AF-A0A9D7DDL2-F1
#
_cell.length_a   1.000
_cell.length_b   1.000
_cell.length_c   1.000
_cell.angle_alpha   90.00
_cell.angle_beta   90.00
_cell.angle_gamma   90.00
#
_symmetry.space_group_name_H-M   'P 1'
#
loop_
_entity.id
_entity.type
_entity.pdbx_description
1 polymer ?
#
loop_
_entity_poly.entity_id
_entity_poly.type
_entity_poly.pdbx_seq_one_letter_code
_entity_poly.pdbx_strand_id
1 'polypeptide(L)' 'MNATQIKALPTTQLAALNATDIAEFSVAQFGAMATTQVAAISATNMAALSETQMAGFATTQVAAITATNCLAG' A
#
# COMPACT_ATOMS: atom_id res chain seq x y z
N MET A 1 -4.72 -2.85 -13.57
CA MET A 1 -5.62 -3.39 -12.53
C MET A 1 -6.69 -2.36 -12.16
N ASN A 2 -7.88 -2.77 -11.73
CA ASN A 2 -8.89 -1.86 -11.15
C ASN A 2 -8.99 -2.02 -9.62
N ALA A 3 -9.77 -1.15 -8.96
CA ALA A 3 -9.94 -1.15 -7.50
C ALA A 3 -10.42 -2.49 -6.92
N THR A 4 -11.33 -3.18 -7.60
CA THR A 4 -11.84 -4.49 -7.17
C THR A 4 -10.73 -5.56 -7.23
N GLN A 5 -9.94 -5.55 -8.29
CA GLN A 5 -8.81 -6.47 -8.44
C GLN A 5 -7.73 -6.21 -7.39
N ILE A 6 -7.53 -4.95 -6.97
CA ILE A 6 -6.63 -4.61 -5.87
C ILE A 6 -7.10 -5.23 -4.56
N LYS A 7 -8.39 -5.12 -4.21
CA LYS A 7 -8.93 -5.78 -3.00
C LYS A 7 -8.80 -7.30 -3.01
N ALA A 8 -8.72 -7.91 -4.19
CA ALA A 8 -8.55 -9.35 -4.34
C ALA A 8 -7.08 -9.82 -4.19
N LEU A 9 -6.10 -8.90 -4.19
CA LEU A 9 -4.68 -9.26 -4.02
C LEU A 9 -4.42 -9.82 -2.61
N PRO A 10 -3.85 -11.03 -2.49
CA PRO A 10 -3.36 -11.54 -1.22
C PRO A 10 -2.26 -10.64 -0.64
N THR A 11 -2.20 -10.54 0.69
CA THR A 11 -1.16 -9.79 1.38
C THR A 11 0.25 -10.31 1.09
N THR A 12 0.40 -11.61 0.80
CA THR A 12 1.67 -12.21 0.39
C THR A 12 2.15 -11.71 -0.97
N GLN A 13 1.24 -11.44 -1.91
CA GLN A 13 1.62 -10.85 -3.21
C GLN A 13 2.00 -9.38 -3.04
N LEU A 14 1.26 -8.63 -2.21
CA LEU A 14 1.59 -7.24 -1.89
C LEU A 14 2.97 -7.09 -1.22
N ALA A 15 3.31 -8.01 -0.32
CA ALA A 15 4.61 -8.04 0.34
C ALA A 15 5.77 -8.40 -0.61
N ALA A 16 5.48 -9.07 -1.72
CA ALA A 16 6.47 -9.45 -2.73
C ALA A 16 6.71 -8.37 -3.80
N LEU A 17 5.87 -7.33 -3.85
CA LEU A 17 6.06 -6.21 -4.77
C LEU A 17 7.32 -5.43 -4.43
N ASN A 18 7.98 -4.90 -5.45
CA ASN A 18 9.06 -3.94 -5.27
C ASN A 18 8.55 -2.49 -5.40
N ALA A 19 9.45 -1.52 -5.18
CA ALA A 19 9.12 -0.11 -5.23
C ALA A 19 8.62 0.35 -6.62
N THR A 20 9.15 -0.21 -7.70
CA THR A 20 8.71 0.09 -9.07
C THR A 20 7.27 -0.37 -9.29
N ASP A 21 6.93 -1.59 -8.86
CA ASP A 21 5.57 -2.13 -9.03
C ASP A 21 4.55 -1.27 -8.25
N ILE A 22 4.91 -0.87 -7.03
CA ILE A 22 4.05 -0.02 -6.18
C ILE A 22 3.90 1.39 -6.76
N ALA A 23 4.94 1.92 -7.40
CA ALA A 23 4.88 3.24 -8.04
C ALA A 23 3.88 3.29 -9.21
N GLU A 24 3.54 2.15 -9.82
CA GLU A 24 2.53 2.08 -10.88
C GLU A 24 1.09 2.21 -10.36
N PHE A 25 0.87 2.11 -9.04
CA PHE A 25 -0.46 2.21 -8.47
C PHE A 25 -0.94 3.66 -8.39
N SER A 26 -2.18 3.88 -8.81
CA SER A 26 -2.92 5.12 -8.71
C SER A 26 -3.48 5.36 -7.31
N VAL A 27 -3.80 6.62 -7.00
CA VAL A 27 -4.47 7.01 -5.75
C VAL A 27 -5.78 6.26 -5.49
N ALA A 28 -6.54 5.97 -6.55
CA ALA A 28 -7.80 5.23 -6.43
C ALA A 28 -7.59 3.76 -6.04
N GLN A 29 -6.47 3.17 -6.46
CA GLN A 29 -6.10 1.81 -6.08
C GLN A 29 -5.65 1.75 -4.62
N PHE A 30 -4.86 2.72 -4.15
CA PHE A 30 -4.50 2.83 -2.72
C PHE A 30 -5.74 3.02 -1.84
N GLY A 31 -6.63 3.96 -2.19
CA GLY A 31 -7.88 4.17 -1.45
C GLY A 31 -8.84 2.98 -1.47
N ALA A 32 -8.67 2.05 -2.41
CA ALA A 32 -9.44 0.81 -2.47
C ALA A 32 -8.90 -0.31 -1.57
N MET A 33 -7.64 -0.26 -1.10
CA MET A 33 -7.06 -1.35 -0.31
C MET A 33 -7.79 -1.57 1.03
N ALA A 34 -7.90 -2.81 1.48
CA ALA A 34 -8.28 -3.08 2.86
C ALA A 34 -7.15 -2.69 3.82
N THR A 35 -7.48 -2.41 5.09
CA THR A 35 -6.47 -2.08 6.12
C THR A 35 -5.44 -3.20 6.31
N THR A 36 -5.85 -4.46 6.17
CA THR A 36 -4.94 -5.62 6.21
C THR A 36 -3.97 -5.66 5.03
N GLN A 37 -4.39 -5.17 3.87
CA GLN A 37 -3.53 -5.06 2.69
C GLN A 37 -2.54 -3.90 2.84
N VAL A 38 -2.96 -2.77 3.43
CA VAL A 38 -2.07 -1.64 3.74
C VAL A 38 -1.01 -2.05 4.76
N ALA A 39 -1.40 -2.78 5.81
CA ALA A 39 -0.47 -3.32 6.79
C ALA A 39 0.53 -4.34 6.20
N ALA A 40 0.28 -4.87 5.01
CA ALA A 40 1.18 -5.78 4.31
C ALA A 40 2.18 -5.09 3.36
N ILE A 41 2.08 -3.78 3.16
CA ILE A 41 3.03 -3.02 2.35
C ILE A 41 4.37 -2.94 3.12
N SER A 42 5.46 -3.34 2.48
CA SER A 42 6.79 -3.31 3.09
C SER A 42 7.25 -1.89 3.41
N ALA A 43 8.16 -1.74 4.37
CA ALA A 43 8.72 -0.43 4.72
C ALA A 43 9.44 0.24 3.55
N THR A 44 10.16 -0.54 2.74
CA THR A 44 10.80 -0.05 1.50
C THR A 44 9.77 0.52 0.53
N ASN A 45 8.64 -0.18 0.35
CA ASN A 45 7.59 0.27 -0.57
C ASN A 45 6.86 1.49 -0.03
N MET A 46 6.61 1.57 1.29
CA MET A 46 6.05 2.75 1.93
C MET A 46 6.94 3.98 1.74
N ALA A 47 8.26 3.83 1.89
CA ALA A 47 9.22 4.91 1.69
C ALA A 47 9.35 5.35 0.21
N ALA A 48 8.96 4.50 -0.73
CA ALA A 48 8.99 4.80 -2.15
C ALA A 48 7.74 5.54 -2.66
N LEU A 49 6.70 5.68 -1.83
CA LEU A 49 5.47 6.36 -2.23
C LEU A 49 5.69 7.86 -2.43
N SER A 50 5.16 8.39 -3.52
CA SER A 50 5.06 9.84 -3.72
C SER A 50 4.04 10.47 -2.76
N GLU A 51 4.16 11.77 -2.52
CA GLU A 51 3.18 12.54 -1.74
C GLU A 51 1.76 12.40 -2.29
N THR A 52 1.62 12.37 -3.62
CA THR A 52 0.31 12.19 -4.28
C THR A 52 -0.28 10.81 -3.98
N GLN A 53 0.54 9.75 -3.99
CA GLN A 53 0.08 8.41 -3.65
C GLN A 53 -0.25 8.28 -2.18
N MET A 54 0.53 8.92 -1.28
CA MET A 54 0.19 8.98 0.14
C MET A 54 -1.15 9.68 0.38
N ALA A 55 -1.46 10.73 -0.38
CA ALA A 55 -2.75 11.41 -0.31
C ALA A 55 -3.93 10.54 -0.80
N GLY A 56 -3.64 9.40 -1.46
CA GLY A 56 -4.64 8.42 -1.88
C GLY A 56 -5.19 7.56 -0.74
N PHE A 57 -4.54 7.53 0.43
CA PHE A 57 -5.02 6.76 1.58
C PHE A 57 -6.16 7.45 2.33
N ALA A 58 -7.17 6.68 2.68
CA ALA A 58 -8.19 7.06 3.65
C ALA A 58 -7.62 7.08 5.08
N THR A 59 -8.26 7.84 5.97
CA THR A 59 -7.84 7.97 7.37
C THR A 59 -7.78 6.62 8.11
N THR A 60 -8.70 5.70 7.81
CA THR A 60 -8.72 4.35 8.39
C THR A 60 -7.55 3.48 7.90
N GLN A 61 -7.06 3.71 6.69
CA GLN A 61 -5.90 3.02 6.14
C GLN A 61 -4.62 3.58 6.76
N VAL A 62 -4.52 4.90 6.92
CA VAL A 62 -3.40 5.54 7.62
C VAL A 62 -3.31 5.05 9.07
N ALA A 63 -4.45 4.92 9.76
CA ALA A 63 -4.50 4.35 11.10
C ALA A 63 -4.07 2.87 11.19
N ALA A 64 -4.07 2.15 10.06
CA ALA A 64 -3.61 0.77 9.98
C ALA A 64 -2.11 0.65 9.64
N ILE A 65 -1.43 1.76 9.33
CA ILE A 65 0.03 1.76 9.14
C ILE A 65 0.68 1.54 10.49
N THR A 66 1.46 0.47 10.60
CA THR A 66 2.13 0.06 11.83
C THR A 66 3.61 0.45 11.83
N ALA A 67 4.27 0.33 12.98
CA ALA A 67 5.72 0.52 13.07
C ALA A 67 6.49 -0.42 12.11
N THR A 68 5.98 -1.64 11.86
CA THR A 68 6.56 -2.58 10.89
C THR A 68 6.57 -2.03 9.46
N ASN A 69 5.60 -1.20 9.10
CA ASN A 69 5.53 -0.57 7.78
C ASN A 69 6.42 0.67 7.66
N CYS A 70 6.99 1.17 8.76
CA CYS A 70 7.82 2.39 8.76
C CYS A 70 9.29 2.12 9.13
N LEU A 71 9.57 0.99 9.76
CA LEU A 71 10.91 0.59 10.16
C LEU A 71 11.40 -0.47 9.18
N ALA A 72 12.25 -0.08 8.24
CA ALA A 72 13.05 -1.04 7.50
C ALA A 72 14.02 -1.69 8.50
N GLY A 73 14.00 -3.03 8.57
CA GLY A 73 15.02 -3.79 9.29
C GLY A 73 16.37 -3.71 8.58
#